data_AF-A0A197JD60-F1
#
_entry.id   AF-A0A197JD60-F1
#
_cell.length_a   1.000
_cell.length_b   1.000
_cell.length_c   1.000
_cell.angle_alpha   90.00
_cell.angle_beta   90.00
_cell.angle_gamma   90.00
#
_symmetry.space_group_name_H-M   'P 1'
#
loop_
_entity.id
_entity.type
_entity.pdbx_description
1 polymer ?
#
loop_
_entity_poly.entity_id
_entity_poly.type
_entity_poly.pdbx_seq_one_letter_code
_entity_poly.pdbx_strand_id
1 'polypeptide(L)'
;QWRRFWRAKIPHRARTMWWRFKRDWLPCGTLRHKIWKQEPHCSMAGCRERYEDKAHHTFQCTPKYIAWQTILKQHTSKTVWSDDDLHKVLSFQPPSFDIKPQFNITIPQLLACCLIGI
;
A
#
# COMPACT_ATOMS: atom_id res chain seq x y z
N GLN A 1 -16.45 -9.46 1.63
CA GLN A 1 -15.17 -8.88 1.13
C GLN A 1 -14.20 -9.91 0.54
N TRP A 2 -13.94 -11.05 1.18
CA TRP A 2 -12.94 -12.04 0.71
C TRP A 2 -13.17 -12.62 -0.69
N ARG A 3 -14.43 -12.85 -1.10
CA ARG A 3 -14.73 -13.32 -2.47
C ARG A 3 -14.27 -12.33 -3.55
N ARG A 4 -14.40 -11.01 -3.31
CA ARG A 4 -13.91 -9.97 -4.23
C ARG A 4 -12.38 -9.93 -4.26
N PHE A 5 -11.73 -10.11 -3.11
CA PHE A 5 -10.27 -10.18 -2.99
C PHE A 5 -9.68 -11.31 -3.85
N TRP A 6 -10.22 -12.53 -3.73
CA TRP A 6 -9.69 -13.69 -4.47
C TRP A 6 -9.98 -13.62 -5.98
N ARG A 7 -11.05 -12.93 -6.39
CA ARG A 7 -11.39 -12.70 -7.80
C ARG A 7 -10.60 -11.55 -8.44
N ALA A 8 -9.90 -10.73 -7.65
CA ALA A 8 -9.12 -9.63 -8.18
C ALA A 8 -7.93 -10.16 -9.01
N LYS A 9 -7.75 -9.62 -10.22
CA LYS A 9 -6.64 -9.95 -11.14
C LYS A 9 -5.32 -9.32 -10.67
N ILE A 10 -4.88 -9.62 -9.46
CA ILE A 10 -3.65 -9.09 -8.87
C ILE A 10 -2.49 -10.09 -8.97
N PRO A 11 -1.23 -9.61 -9.09
CA PRO A 11 -0.06 -10.48 -9.03
C PRO A 11 0.02 -11.28 -7.73
N HIS A 12 0.59 -12.48 -7.78
CA HIS A 12 0.69 -13.39 -6.62
C HIS A 12 1.40 -12.75 -5.41
N ARG A 13 2.50 -12.03 -5.66
CA ARG A 13 3.25 -11.29 -4.62
C ARG A 13 2.38 -10.21 -3.96
N ALA A 14 1.57 -9.51 -4.75
CA ALA A 14 0.65 -8.48 -4.30
C ALA A 14 -0.44 -9.05 -3.40
N ARG A 15 -0.97 -10.21 -3.81
CA ARG A 15 -1.98 -10.95 -3.05
C ARG A 15 -1.48 -11.37 -1.69
N THR A 16 -0.23 -11.82 -1.58
CA THR A 16 0.37 -12.23 -0.31
C THR A 16 0.49 -11.03 0.66
N MET A 17 1.02 -9.91 0.18
CA MET A 17 1.12 -8.68 0.98
C MET A 17 -0.25 -8.12 1.35
N TRP A 18 -1.22 -8.20 0.45
CA TRP A 18 -2.56 -7.71 0.73
C TRP A 18 -3.34 -8.61 1.70
N TRP A 19 -3.15 -9.93 1.64
CA TRP A 19 -3.68 -10.85 2.64
C TRP A 19 -3.07 -10.57 4.03
N ARG A 20 -1.77 -10.32 4.08
CA ARG A 20 -1.03 -9.90 5.27
C ARG A 20 -1.55 -8.59 5.84
N PHE A 21 -1.75 -7.58 4.98
CA PHE A 21 -2.37 -6.30 5.35
C PHE A 21 -3.74 -6.53 5.97
N LYS A 22 -4.61 -7.33 5.37
CA LYS A 22 -5.94 -7.66 5.90
C LYS A 22 -5.91 -8.32 7.29
N ARG A 23 -4.84 -9.04 7.60
CA ARG A 23 -4.63 -9.80 8.85
C ARG A 23 -3.85 -9.03 9.91
N ASP A 24 -3.54 -7.75 9.69
CA ASP A 24 -2.65 -6.97 10.56
C ASP A 24 -1.26 -7.62 10.75
N TRP A 25 -0.79 -8.30 9.70
CA TRP A 25 0.44 -9.08 9.75
C TRP A 25 1.44 -8.61 8.69
N LEU A 26 1.95 -7.38 8.84
CA LEU A 26 2.86 -6.76 7.90
C LEU A 26 4.32 -6.89 8.38
N PRO A 27 5.25 -7.34 7.52
CA PRO A 27 6.66 -7.37 7.87
C PRO A 27 7.25 -5.94 7.89
N CYS A 28 8.02 -5.62 8.93
CA CYS A 28 8.73 -4.34 9.06
C CYS A 28 9.77 -4.10 7.94
N GLY A 29 10.25 -2.85 7.87
CA GLY A 29 11.32 -2.42 6.98
C GLY A 29 12.61 -3.25 7.06
N THR A 30 12.96 -3.78 8.24
CA THR A 30 14.12 -4.68 8.44
C THR A 30 14.02 -5.99 7.66
N LEU A 31 12.83 -6.59 7.58
CA LEU A 31 12.59 -7.79 6.76
C LEU A 31 12.62 -7.45 5.26
N ARG A 32 12.23 -6.22 4.89
CA ARG A 32 12.32 -5.75 3.51
C ARG A 32 13.74 -5.47 3.06
N HIS A 33 14.57 -4.85 3.90
CA HIS A 33 16.00 -4.67 3.59
C HIS A 33 16.66 -6.02 3.23
N LYS A 34 16.36 -7.07 3.99
CA LYS A 34 16.85 -8.43 3.70
C LYS A 34 16.35 -9.03 2.38
N ILE A 35 15.11 -8.72 1.98
CA ILE A 35 14.47 -9.31 0.78
C ILE A 35 14.69 -8.46 -0.48
N TRP A 36 14.76 -7.14 -0.33
CA TRP A 36 14.74 -6.13 -1.42
C TRP A 36 15.91 -5.14 -1.40
N LYS A 37 16.88 -5.28 -0.47
CA LYS A 37 18.09 -4.44 -0.36
C LYS A 37 17.85 -2.93 -0.29
N GLN A 38 16.76 -2.51 0.37
CA GLN A 38 16.45 -1.10 0.61
C GLN A 38 16.76 -0.73 2.06
N GLU A 39 17.54 0.32 2.28
CA GLU A 39 17.86 0.77 3.64
C GLU A 39 16.58 1.18 4.40
N PRO A 40 16.49 0.87 5.70
CA PRO A 40 15.37 1.31 6.51
C PRO A 40 15.42 2.85 6.69
N HIS A 41 14.70 3.57 5.85
CA HIS A 41 14.67 5.04 5.81
C HIS A 41 13.82 5.70 6.93
N CYS A 42 13.39 4.95 7.95
CA CYS A 42 12.54 5.47 9.03
C CYS A 42 13.17 5.21 10.40
N SER A 43 13.31 6.27 11.20
CA SER A 43 13.88 6.23 12.56
C SER A 43 12.90 5.74 13.63
N MET A 44 11.61 5.59 13.30
CA MET A 44 10.59 5.16 14.24
C MET A 44 10.68 3.68 14.59
N ALA A 45 10.30 3.34 15.82
CA ALA A 45 10.34 1.98 16.36
C ALA A 45 9.63 0.96 15.45
N GLY A 46 8.45 1.31 14.91
CA GLY A 46 7.66 0.45 14.01
C GLY A 46 8.36 -0.02 12.73
N CYS A 47 9.43 0.66 12.28
CA CYS A 47 10.22 0.20 11.13
C CYS A 47 11.40 -0.71 11.50
N ARG A 48 11.78 -0.75 12.79
CA ARG A 48 12.88 -1.55 13.34
C ARG A 48 12.42 -2.84 14.01
N GLU A 49 11.13 -2.99 14.24
CA GLU A 49 10.51 -4.17 14.85
C GLU A 49 10.42 -5.37 13.89
N ARG A 50 9.81 -6.47 14.35
CA ARG A 50 9.56 -7.66 13.53
C ARG A 50 8.25 -7.55 12.73
N TYR A 51 7.27 -6.83 13.28
CA TYR A 51 5.95 -6.60 12.70
C TYR A 51 5.57 -5.12 12.76
N GLU A 52 5.03 -4.63 11.65
CA GLU A 52 4.60 -3.25 11.48
C GLU A 52 3.06 -3.24 11.56
N ASP A 53 2.48 -2.32 12.31
CA ASP A 53 1.02 -2.15 12.29
C ASP A 53 0.58 -1.42 11.00
N LYS A 54 -0.73 -1.48 10.69
CA LYS A 54 -1.25 -0.82 9.48
C LYS A 54 -0.98 0.67 9.48
N ALA A 55 -1.11 1.34 10.63
CA ALA A 55 -0.97 2.79 10.72
C ALA A 55 0.46 3.22 10.42
N HIS A 56 1.46 2.50 10.91
CA HIS A 56 2.86 2.72 10.59
C HIS A 56 3.14 2.49 9.11
N HIS A 57 2.61 1.40 8.56
CA HIS A 57 2.79 1.02 7.17
C HIS A 57 2.21 2.03 6.16
N THR A 58 1.12 2.71 6.52
CA THR A 58 0.37 3.57 5.59
C THR A 58 0.51 5.05 5.88
N PHE A 59 0.62 5.47 7.15
CA PHE A 59 0.56 6.89 7.55
C PHE A 59 1.80 7.37 8.30
N GLN A 60 2.28 6.60 9.28
CA GLN A 60 3.28 7.13 10.22
C GLN A 60 4.71 7.00 9.67
N CYS A 61 4.97 6.05 8.78
CA CYS A 61 6.28 5.94 8.13
C CYS A 61 6.39 6.97 6.99
N THR A 62 7.05 8.10 7.25
CA THR A 62 7.24 9.20 6.28
C THR A 62 7.67 8.75 4.87
N PRO A 63 8.70 7.90 4.68
CA PRO A 63 9.09 7.47 3.34
C PRO A 63 7.99 6.64 2.65
N LYS A 64 7.25 5.82 3.41
CA LYS A 64 6.13 5.04 2.86
C LYS A 64 4.96 5.93 2.48
N TYR A 65 4.65 6.90 3.32
CA TYR A 65 3.60 7.87 3.09
C TYR A 65 3.87 8.68 1.80
N ILE A 66 5.10 9.17 1.62
CA ILE A 66 5.51 9.88 0.40
C ILE A 66 5.40 8.97 -0.83
N ALA A 67 5.82 7.71 -0.74
CA ALA A 67 5.71 6.75 -1.84
C ALA A 67 4.24 6.49 -2.22
N TRP A 68 3.35 6.32 -1.24
CA TRP A 68 1.90 6.20 -1.44
C TRP A 68 1.34 7.39 -2.20
N GLN A 69 1.60 8.60 -1.72
CA GLN A 69 1.13 9.83 -2.36
C GLN A 69 1.68 9.98 -3.78
N THR A 70 2.95 9.65 -4.00
CA THR A 70 3.60 9.76 -5.31
C THR A 70 2.98 8.82 -6.33
N ILE A 71 2.84 7.53 -5.98
CA ILE A 71 2.26 6.52 -6.87
C ILE A 71 0.80 6.88 -7.18
N LEU A 72 0.01 7.25 -6.17
CA LEU A 72 -1.40 7.58 -6.36
C LEU A 72 -1.59 8.84 -7.21
N LYS A 73 -0.80 9.90 -6.98
CA LYS A 73 -0.80 11.11 -7.82
C LYS A 73 -0.41 10.82 -9.29
N GLN A 74 0.50 9.87 -9.50
CA GLN A 74 0.91 9.47 -10.85
C GLN A 74 -0.21 8.73 -11.58
N HIS A 75 -0.92 7.82 -10.89
CA HIS A 75 -1.84 6.87 -11.51
C HIS A 75 -3.31 7.29 -11.48
N THR A 76 -3.71 8.29 -10.70
CA THR A 76 -5.10 8.70 -10.53
C THR A 76 -5.37 10.15 -10.94
N SER A 77 -6.63 10.49 -11.20
CA SER A 77 -7.06 11.87 -11.47
C SER A 77 -6.88 12.80 -10.25
N LYS A 78 -6.70 12.24 -9.05
CA LYS A 78 -6.55 12.98 -7.80
C LYS A 78 -5.10 13.37 -7.54
N THR A 79 -4.86 14.68 -7.37
CA THR A 79 -3.53 15.27 -7.23
C THR A 79 -3.08 15.49 -5.78
N VAL A 80 -4.03 15.63 -4.86
CA VAL A 80 -3.80 15.83 -3.42
C VAL A 80 -4.46 14.69 -2.65
N TRP A 81 -3.71 14.06 -1.76
CA TRP A 81 -4.14 12.88 -1.01
C TRP A 81 -4.04 13.14 0.49
N SER A 82 -5.17 13.05 1.19
CA SER A 82 -5.23 13.10 2.65
C SER A 82 -5.13 11.71 3.27
N ASP A 83 -4.88 11.66 4.58
CA ASP A 83 -4.92 10.40 5.36
C ASP A 83 -6.29 9.72 5.27
N ASP A 84 -7.38 10.50 5.28
CA ASP A 84 -8.74 9.99 5.12
C ASP A 84 -8.96 9.37 3.74
N ASP A 85 -8.43 9.99 2.67
CA ASP A 85 -8.50 9.42 1.32
C ASP A 85 -7.79 8.07 1.24
N LEU A 86 -6.57 8.01 1.77
CA LEU A 86 -5.79 6.77 1.85
C LEU A 86 -6.53 5.71 2.67
N HIS A 87 -7.12 6.10 3.80
CA HIS A 87 -7.90 5.19 4.64
C HIS A 87 -9.13 4.65 3.91
N LYS A 88 -9.89 5.50 3.20
CA LYS A 88 -11.08 5.09 2.41
C LYS A 88 -10.72 4.09 1.33
N VAL A 89 -9.61 4.36 0.64
CA VAL A 89 -9.06 3.51 -0.41
C VAL A 89 -8.65 2.13 0.13
N LEU A 90 -7.92 2.09 1.25
CA LEU A 90 -7.52 0.84 1.90
C LEU A 90 -8.71 0.06 2.47
N SER A 91 -9.79 0.76 2.82
CA SER A 91 -11.07 0.20 3.29
C SER A 91 -11.99 -0.28 2.16
N PHE A 92 -11.59 -0.19 0.88
CA PHE A 92 -12.42 -0.53 -0.28
C PHE A 92 -13.74 0.25 -0.37
N GLN A 93 -13.76 1.48 0.15
CA GLN A 93 -14.88 2.37 -0.14
C GLN A 93 -14.86 2.74 -1.64
N PRO A 94 -16.03 3.03 -2.24
CA PRO A 94 -16.10 3.50 -3.60
C PRO A 94 -15.16 4.70 -3.76
N PRO A 95 -14.17 4.62 -4.65
CA PRO A 95 -13.22 5.70 -4.84
C PRO A 95 -13.93 6.88 -5.50
N SER A 96 -13.63 8.09 -5.02
CA SER A 96 -14.08 9.35 -5.63
C SER A 96 -13.13 9.85 -6.72
N PHE A 97 -12.28 8.96 -7.24
CA PHE A 97 -11.26 9.25 -8.24
C PHE A 97 -11.24 8.17 -9.30
N ASP A 98 -10.73 8.54 -10.46
CA ASP A 98 -10.52 7.65 -11.59
C ASP A 98 -9.04 7.35 -11.77
N ILE A 99 -8.75 6.19 -12.34
CA ILE A 99 -7.41 5.87 -12.82
C ILE A 99 -7.20 6.60 -14.14
N LYS A 100 -6.04 7.22 -14.33
CA LYS A 100 -5.77 7.94 -15.58
C LYS A 100 -5.79 6.94 -16.74
N PRO A 101 -6.39 7.29 -17.89
CA PRO A 101 -6.70 6.35 -18.97
C PRO A 101 -5.47 5.67 -19.60
N GLN A 102 -4.28 6.24 -19.45
CA GLN A 102 -3.04 5.62 -19.91
C GLN A 102 -2.63 4.36 -19.13
N PHE A 103 -3.21 4.12 -17.95
CA PHE A 103 -2.91 2.94 -17.14
C PHE A 103 -4.02 1.89 -17.28
N ASN A 104 -3.68 0.73 -17.84
CA ASN A 104 -4.60 -0.40 -17.95
C ASN A 104 -4.62 -1.24 -16.66
N ILE A 105 -4.99 -0.60 -15.55
CA ILE A 105 -5.10 -1.24 -14.23
C ILE A 105 -6.40 -0.83 -13.54
N THR A 106 -6.90 -1.71 -12.68
CA THR A 106 -8.04 -1.44 -11.79
C THR A 106 -7.55 -0.89 -10.45
N ILE A 107 -8.43 -0.22 -9.71
CA ILE A 107 -8.11 0.34 -8.38
C ILE A 107 -7.62 -0.75 -7.42
N PRO A 108 -8.25 -1.93 -7.32
CA PRO A 108 -7.70 -3.07 -6.58
C PRO A 108 -6.26 -3.45 -6.97
N GLN A 109 -5.91 -3.42 -8.26
CA GLN A 109 -4.57 -3.74 -8.72
C GLN A 109 -3.56 -2.66 -8.33
N LEU A 110 -3.93 -1.38 -8.48
CA LEU A 110 -3.09 -0.25 -8.07
C LEU A 110 -2.73 -0.36 -6.57
N LEU A 111 -3.72 -0.59 -5.71
CA LEU A 111 -3.49 -0.71 -4.26
C LEU A 111 -2.65 -1.91 -3.88
N ALA A 112 -2.90 -3.05 -4.52
CA ALA A 112 -2.10 -4.25 -4.28
C ALA A 112 -0.64 -4.05 -4.69
N CYS A 113 -0.39 -3.32 -5.78
CA CYS A 113 0.95 -2.99 -6.24
C CYS A 113 1.65 -1.99 -5.29
N CYS A 114 0.95 -0.96 -4.79
CA CYS A 114 1.48 -0.05 -3.79
C CYS A 114 1.91 -0.80 -2.52
N LEU A 115 1.11 -1.77 -2.04
CA LEU A 115 1.44 -2.58 -0.86
C LEU A 115 2.70 -3.47 -1.01
N ILE A 116 3.19 -3.71 -2.24
CA ILE A 116 4.47 -4.39 -2.47
C ILE A 116 5.61 -3.40 -2.60
N GLY A 117 5.38 -2.30 -3.33
CA GLY A 117 6.43 -1.36 -3.72
C GLY A 117 6.92 -0.46 -2.59
N ILE A 118 6.17 -0.39 -1.49
CA ILE A 118 6.38 0.48 -0.34
C ILE A 118 6.56 -0.39 0.90
#